data_AF-A0A957T5L4-F1
#
_entry.id   AF-A0A957T5L4-F1
#
_cell.length_a   1.000
_cell.length_b   1.000
_cell.length_c   1.000
_cell.angle_alpha   90.00
_cell.angle_beta   90.00
_cell.angle_gamma   90.00
#
_symmetry.space_group_name_H-M   'P 1'
#
loop_
_entity.id
_entity.type
_entity.pdbx_description
1 polymer ?
#
loop_
_entity_poly.entity_id
_entity_poly.type
_entity_poly.pdbx_seq_one_letter_code
_entity_poly.pdbx_strand_id
1 'polypeptide(L)'
;MNEFTSKVHLITLYISNASLALSYVLWENLTPIAVAIAFVMLGWHAPVPQRGWIAGVGGLAVIAAAFAMPPVPVLLAVMAGIGLLAMHLDRFHPDTSRWRVMGALALYAGAALAYLAYNYYLAGVDAAVWAEAIGGQGEAQATLAQGRAFLTTLATWSLWLILPLGYLSLL
;
A
#
# COMPACT_ATOMS: atom_id res chain seq x y z
N MET A 1 28.16 -37.92 25.06
CA MET A 1 27.86 -37.08 23.89
C MET A 1 28.81 -35.90 23.94
N ASN A 2 29.68 -35.72 22.94
CA ASN A 2 30.78 -34.75 23.01
C ASN A 2 30.26 -33.31 22.99
N GLU A 3 30.86 -32.42 23.77
CA GLU A 3 30.50 -30.98 23.82
C GLU A 3 30.47 -30.34 22.43
N PHE A 4 31.35 -30.80 21.53
CA PHE A 4 31.39 -30.40 20.13
C PHE A 4 30.10 -30.72 19.37
N THR A 5 29.52 -31.93 19.53
CA THR A 5 28.28 -32.31 18.83
C THR A 5 27.07 -31.54 19.36
N SER A 6 27.09 -31.16 20.65
CA SER A 6 26.08 -30.28 21.24
C SER A 6 26.12 -28.87 20.65
N LYS A 7 27.31 -28.27 20.53
CA LYS A 7 27.49 -26.93 19.93
C LYS A 7 27.08 -26.88 18.46
N VAL A 8 27.42 -27.90 17.68
CA VAL A 8 27.02 -28.00 16.26
C VAL A 8 25.49 -28.05 16.13
N HIS A 9 24.81 -28.91 16.89
CA HIS A 9 23.33 -28.96 16.87
C HIS A 9 22.68 -27.62 17.23
N LEU A 10 23.21 -26.93 18.25
CA LEU A 10 22.70 -25.63 18.67
C LEU A 10 22.84 -24.59 17.55
N ILE A 11 24.00 -24.51 16.90
CA ILE A 11 24.24 -23.61 15.76
C ILE A 11 23.29 -23.93 14.61
N THR A 12 23.16 -25.21 14.23
CA THR A 12 22.24 -25.63 13.16
C THR A 12 20.81 -25.22 13.47
N LEU A 13 20.34 -25.43 14.70
CA LEU A 13 18.99 -25.04 15.12
C LEU A 13 18.77 -23.53 15.02
N TYR A 14 19.73 -22.70 15.44
CA TYR A 14 19.64 -21.25 15.30
C TYR A 14 19.58 -20.80 13.83
N ILE A 15 20.41 -21.38 12.96
CA ILE A 15 20.40 -21.05 11.53
C ILE A 15 19.07 -21.45 10.89
N SER A 16 18.57 -22.66 11.17
CA SER A 16 17.27 -23.11 10.69
C SER A 16 16.15 -22.21 11.17
N ASN A 17 16.10 -21.87 12.46
CA ASN A 17 15.09 -20.97 13.01
C ASN A 17 15.15 -19.57 12.39
N ALA A 18 16.35 -19.02 12.22
CA ALA A 18 16.53 -17.72 11.57
C ALA A 18 16.06 -17.75 10.11
N SER A 19 16.37 -18.82 9.36
CA SER A 19 15.93 -18.97 7.98
C SER A 19 14.42 -19.10 7.83
N LEU A 20 13.76 -19.81 8.77
CA LEU A 20 12.31 -19.94 8.82
C LEU A 20 11.65 -18.60 9.17
N ALA A 21 12.17 -17.89 10.17
CA ALA A 21 11.68 -16.57 10.55
C ALA A 21 11.79 -15.58 9.39
N LEU A 22 12.92 -15.57 8.68
CA LEU A 22 13.09 -14.72 7.49
C LEU A 22 12.10 -15.09 6.39
N SER A 23 11.95 -16.38 6.10
CA SER A 23 11.02 -16.86 5.07
C SER A 23 9.57 -16.48 5.38
N TYR A 24 9.17 -16.58 6.65
CA TYR A 24 7.86 -16.16 7.13
C TYR A 24 7.66 -14.66 6.97
N VAL A 25 8.63 -13.84 7.40
CA VAL A 25 8.54 -12.37 7.25
C VAL A 25 8.48 -11.97 5.78
N LEU A 26 9.26 -12.62 4.90
CA LEU A 26 9.21 -12.38 3.46
C LEU A 26 7.85 -12.75 2.87
N TRP A 27 7.28 -13.88 3.29
CA TRP A 27 5.96 -14.34 2.87
C TRP A 27 4.86 -13.32 3.24
N GLU A 28 4.85 -12.87 4.50
CA GLU A 28 3.87 -11.88 4.99
C GLU A 28 4.02 -10.51 4.31
N ASN A 29 5.22 -10.18 3.79
CA ASN A 29 5.52 -8.89 3.19
C ASN A 29 5.74 -8.95 1.67
N LEU A 30 5.31 -10.02 0.99
CA LEU A 30 5.52 -10.18 -0.45
C LEU A 30 4.99 -9.00 -1.27
N THR A 31 3.84 -8.45 -0.89
CA THR A 31 3.21 -7.36 -1.64
C THR A 31 3.91 -6.00 -1.45
N PRO A 32 4.25 -5.53 -0.23
CA PRO A 32 5.13 -4.38 -0.04
C PRO A 32 6.49 -4.52 -0.74
N ILE A 33 7.08 -5.72 -0.68
CA ILE A 33 8.37 -6.00 -1.34
C ILE A 33 8.22 -5.88 -2.86
N ALA A 34 7.16 -6.45 -3.45
CA ALA A 34 6.88 -6.33 -4.88
C ALA A 34 6.68 -4.87 -5.30
N VAL A 35 5.95 -4.07 -4.51
CA VAL A 35 5.80 -2.62 -4.74
C VAL A 35 7.16 -1.93 -4.68
N ALA A 36 7.97 -2.20 -3.66
CA ALA A 36 9.29 -1.60 -3.53
C ALA A 36 10.19 -1.92 -4.73
N ILE A 37 10.22 -3.18 -5.17
CA ILE A 37 10.97 -3.62 -6.36
C ILE A 37 10.47 -2.87 -7.60
N ALA A 38 9.16 -2.79 -7.81
CA ALA A 38 8.59 -2.10 -8.96
C ALA A 38 9.00 -0.61 -9.00
N PHE A 39 8.95 0.09 -7.86
CA PHE A 39 9.38 1.49 -7.79
C PHE A 39 10.88 1.69 -7.96
N VAL A 40 11.71 0.77 -7.45
CA VAL A 40 13.15 0.77 -7.73
C VAL A 40 13.41 0.61 -9.23
N MET A 41 12.71 -0.31 -9.90
CA MET A 41 12.83 -0.50 -11.35
C MET A 41 12.37 0.73 -12.14
N LEU A 42 11.26 1.35 -11.74
CA LEU A 42 10.76 2.59 -12.34
C LEU A 42 11.78 3.74 -12.20
N GLY A 43 12.38 3.88 -11.01
CA GLY A 43 13.40 4.89 -10.74
C GLY A 43 14.72 4.66 -11.48
N TRP A 44 15.11 3.38 -11.66
CA TRP A 44 16.33 3.01 -12.37
C TRP A 44 16.32 3.47 -13.83
N HIS A 45 15.18 3.33 -14.50
CA HIS A 45 14.98 3.72 -15.90
C HIS A 45 14.61 5.20 -16.10
N ALA A 46 14.42 5.94 -15.00
CA ALA A 46 13.98 7.33 -15.06
C ALA A 46 15.16 8.32 -15.18
N PRO A 47 14.95 9.45 -15.90
CA PRO A 47 15.92 10.53 -15.97
C PRO A 47 16.10 11.18 -14.59
N VAL A 48 17.31 11.68 -14.32
CA VAL A 48 17.72 12.22 -13.01
C VAL A 48 16.70 13.18 -12.37
N PRO A 49 16.09 14.14 -13.10
CA PRO A 49 15.12 15.06 -12.52
C PRO A 49 13.86 14.39 -11.95
N GLN A 50 13.48 13.21 -12.45
CA GLN A 50 12.26 12.51 -12.04
C GLN A 50 12.51 11.53 -10.88
N ARG A 51 13.76 11.13 -10.62
CA ARG A 51 14.09 10.10 -9.62
C ARG A 51 13.66 10.46 -8.20
N GLY A 52 13.80 11.73 -7.82
CA GLY A 52 13.38 12.21 -6.50
C GLY A 52 11.86 12.08 -6.30
N TRP A 53 11.08 12.44 -7.33
CA TRP A 53 9.64 12.28 -7.32
C TRP A 53 9.22 10.81 -7.24
N ILE A 54 9.83 9.95 -8.07
CA ILE A 54 9.56 8.50 -8.06
C ILE A 54 9.91 7.89 -6.70
N ALA A 55 11.02 8.30 -6.07
CA ALA A 55 11.38 7.84 -4.74
C ALA A 55 10.35 8.28 -3.68
N GLY A 56 9.85 9.53 -3.75
CA GLY A 56 8.81 10.02 -2.86
C GLY A 56 7.49 9.25 -3.01
N VAL A 57 7.03 9.07 -4.25
CA VAL A 57 5.84 8.27 -4.55
C VAL A 57 6.03 6.81 -4.16
N GLY A 58 7.21 6.24 -4.42
CA GLY A 58 7.55 4.87 -4.03
C GLY A 58 7.55 4.67 -2.52
N GLY A 59 8.06 5.63 -1.75
CA GLY A 59 7.98 5.61 -0.29
C GLY A 59 6.52 5.58 0.20
N LEU A 60 5.68 6.47 -0.33
CA LEU A 60 4.23 6.48 -0.02
C LEU A 60 3.57 5.16 -0.40
N ALA A 61 3.88 4.63 -1.58
CA ALA A 61 3.32 3.38 -2.09
C ALA A 61 3.72 2.17 -1.23
N VAL A 62 4.98 2.09 -0.79
CA VAL A 62 5.45 1.02 0.10
C VAL A 62 4.77 1.10 1.46
N ILE A 63 4.62 2.30 2.03
CA ILE A 63 3.89 2.50 3.29
C ILE A 63 2.42 2.07 3.11
N ALA A 64 1.78 2.50 2.02
CA ALA A 64 0.41 2.10 1.70
C ALA A 64 0.28 0.57 1.59
N ALA A 65 1.19 -0.10 0.88
CA ALA A 65 1.20 -1.55 0.73
C ALA A 65 1.45 -2.29 2.05
N ALA A 66 2.26 -1.73 2.95
CA ALA A 66 2.60 -2.36 4.23
C ALA A 66 1.45 -2.34 5.24
N PHE A 67 0.60 -1.31 5.19
CA PHE A 67 -0.45 -1.10 6.20
C PHE A 67 -1.88 -1.26 5.67
N ALA A 68 -2.10 -1.15 4.36
CA ALA A 68 -3.44 -1.34 3.80
C ALA A 68 -3.81 -2.82 3.76
N MET A 69 -5.10 -3.09 3.97
CA MET A 69 -5.65 -4.44 3.86
C MET A 69 -5.75 -4.88 2.39
N PRO A 70 -5.69 -6.20 2.10
CA PRO A 70 -5.99 -6.73 0.79
C PRO A 70 -7.35 -6.23 0.27
N PRO A 71 -7.49 -5.94 -1.04
CA PRO A 71 -6.55 -6.20 -2.14
C PRO A 71 -5.59 -5.05 -2.45
N VAL A 72 -5.59 -3.95 -1.68
CA VAL A 72 -4.85 -2.71 -2.03
C VAL A 72 -3.36 -2.93 -2.31
N PRO A 73 -2.59 -3.67 -1.49
CA PRO A 73 -1.17 -3.91 -1.76
C PRO A 73 -0.93 -4.68 -3.07
N VAL A 74 -1.82 -5.64 -3.38
CA VAL A 74 -1.75 -6.43 -4.62
C VAL A 74 -2.04 -5.55 -5.83
N LEU A 75 -3.11 -4.76 -5.76
CA LEU A 75 -3.49 -3.85 -6.84
C LEU A 75 -2.40 -2.81 -7.10
N LEU A 76 -1.81 -2.24 -6.05
CA LEU A 76 -0.71 -1.28 -6.19
C LEU A 76 0.52 -1.92 -6.86
N ALA A 77 0.86 -3.16 -6.49
CA ALA A 77 1.95 -3.90 -7.14
C ALA A 77 1.67 -4.17 -8.64
N VAL A 78 0.45 -4.62 -8.96
CA VAL A 78 0.00 -4.86 -10.33
C VAL A 78 0.01 -3.56 -11.14
N MET A 79 -0.55 -2.48 -10.60
CA MET A 79 -0.57 -1.17 -11.25
C MET A 79 0.84 -0.67 -11.54
N ALA A 80 1.75 -0.74 -10.56
CA ALA A 80 3.15 -0.36 -10.75
C ALA A 80 3.85 -1.21 -11.83
N GLY A 81 3.61 -2.52 -11.86
CA GLY A 81 4.12 -3.42 -12.89
C GLY A 81 3.60 -3.10 -14.29
N ILE A 82 2.29 -2.84 -14.44
CA ILE A 82 1.70 -2.43 -15.72
C ILE A 82 2.24 -1.06 -16.14
N GLY A 83 2.48 -0.14 -15.22
CA GLY A 83 3.07 1.17 -15.51
C GLY A 83 4.49 1.08 -16.03
N LEU A 84 5.29 0.19 -15.42
CA LEU A 84 6.63 -0.11 -15.91
C LEU A 84 6.59 -0.67 -17.33
N LEU A 85 5.64 -1.57 -17.62
CA LEU A 85 5.45 -2.12 -18.96
C LEU A 85 5.02 -1.03 -19.96
N ALA A 86 4.04 -0.20 -19.61
CA ALA A 86 3.56 0.89 -20.46
C ALA A 86 4.68 1.88 -20.80
N MET A 87 5.51 2.25 -19.80
CA MET A 87 6.69 3.10 -20.01
C MET A 87 7.75 2.47 -20.90
N HIS A 88 7.87 1.14 -20.92
CA HIS A 88 8.80 0.44 -21.80
C HIS A 88 8.30 0.35 -23.24
N LEU A 89 6.97 0.28 -23.43
CA LEU A 89 6.33 0.19 -24.74
C LEU A 89 6.13 1.57 -25.39
N ASP A 90 5.96 2.64 -24.60
CA ASP A 90 5.76 4.00 -25.12
C ASP A 90 7.08 4.63 -25.59
N ARG A 91 7.26 4.64 -26.92
CA ARG A 91 8.41 5.26 -27.60
C ARG A 91 8.16 6.70 -28.04
N PHE A 92 6.91 7.16 -28.04
CA PHE A 92 6.54 8.43 -28.66
C PHE A 92 6.60 9.58 -27.65
N HIS A 93 6.08 9.39 -26.43
CA HIS A 93 6.04 10.44 -25.41
C HIS A 93 6.44 9.92 -24.01
N PRO A 94 7.68 9.41 -23.85
CA PRO A 94 8.09 8.69 -22.65
C PRO A 94 8.01 9.54 -21.37
N ASP A 95 8.28 10.85 -21.45
CA ASP A 95 8.21 11.71 -20.27
C ASP A 95 6.78 12.00 -19.82
N THR A 96 5.86 12.25 -20.75
CA THR A 96 4.45 12.46 -20.42
C THR A 96 3.84 11.20 -19.81
N SER A 97 4.17 10.03 -20.38
CA SER A 97 3.71 8.74 -19.84
C SER A 97 4.22 8.49 -18.42
N ARG A 98 5.51 8.72 -18.15
CA ARG A 98 6.09 8.64 -16.79
C ARG A 98 5.35 9.50 -15.77
N TRP A 99 5.06 10.75 -16.11
CA TRP A 99 4.34 11.66 -15.21
C TRP A 99 2.91 11.20 -14.94
N ARG A 100 2.20 10.69 -15.95
CA ARG A 100 0.85 10.14 -15.80
C ARG A 100 0.86 8.90 -14.91
N VAL A 101 1.77 7.96 -15.17
CA VAL A 101 1.95 6.74 -14.35
C VAL A 101 2.23 7.12 -12.89
N MET A 102 3.23 7.97 -12.66
CA MET A 102 3.61 8.35 -11.29
C MET A 102 2.52 9.15 -10.58
N GLY A 103 1.85 10.07 -11.27
CA GLY A 103 0.76 10.85 -10.70
C GLY A 103 -0.42 9.97 -10.27
N ALA A 104 -0.80 8.99 -11.11
CA ALA A 104 -1.88 8.07 -10.79
C ALA A 104 -1.51 7.09 -9.67
N LEU A 105 -0.27 6.57 -9.65
CA LEU A 105 0.22 5.73 -8.54
C LEU A 105 0.28 6.52 -7.23
N ALA A 106 0.68 7.79 -7.26
CA ALA A 106 0.67 8.67 -6.10
C ALA A 106 -0.75 8.91 -5.59
N LEU A 107 -1.70 9.14 -6.48
CA LEU A 107 -3.12 9.30 -6.14
C LEU A 107 -3.68 8.03 -5.49
N TYR A 108 -3.38 6.86 -6.05
CA TYR A 108 -3.83 5.58 -5.52
C TYR A 108 -3.27 5.32 -4.11
N ALA A 109 -1.95 5.47 -3.94
CA ALA A 109 -1.30 5.32 -2.64
C ALA A 109 -1.82 6.34 -1.62
N GLY A 110 -2.00 7.59 -2.03
CA GLY A 110 -2.56 8.66 -1.21
C GLY A 110 -3.99 8.35 -0.76
N ALA A 111 -4.86 7.86 -1.67
CA ALA A 111 -6.22 7.46 -1.33
C ALA A 111 -6.25 6.28 -0.33
N ALA A 112 -5.36 5.30 -0.51
CA ALA A 112 -5.23 4.18 0.42
C ALA A 112 -4.80 4.64 1.82
N LEU A 113 -3.80 5.53 1.90
CA LEU A 113 -3.33 6.11 3.16
C LEU A 113 -4.38 7.02 3.82
N ALA A 114 -5.12 7.80 3.03
CA ALA A 114 -6.21 8.62 3.54
C ALA A 114 -7.32 7.75 4.16
N TYR A 115 -7.67 6.63 3.52
CA TYR A 115 -8.63 5.68 4.07
C TYR A 115 -8.10 4.98 5.34
N LEU A 116 -6.83 4.62 5.37
CA LEU A 116 -6.17 4.07 6.57
C LEU A 116 -6.23 5.08 7.73
N ALA A 117 -5.85 6.34 7.48
CA ALA A 117 -5.89 7.41 8.47
C ALA A 117 -7.31 7.70 8.96
N TYR A 118 -8.30 7.66 8.06
CA TYR A 118 -9.72 7.80 8.42
C TYR A 118 -10.20 6.68 9.37
N ASN A 119 -9.84 5.43 9.09
CA ASN A 119 -10.20 4.31 9.97
C ASN A 119 -9.52 4.41 11.34
N TYR A 120 -8.25 4.82 11.36
CA TYR A 120 -7.53 5.07 12.60
C TYR A 120 -8.17 6.20 13.42
N TYR A 121 -8.53 7.31 12.76
CA TYR A 121 -9.25 8.42 13.39
C TYR A 121 -10.57 7.94 14.01
N LEU A 122 -11.39 7.21 13.27
CA LEU A 122 -12.66 6.70 13.77
C LEU A 122 -12.52 5.76 14.97
N ALA A 123 -11.44 4.98 15.05
CA ALA A 123 -11.18 4.10 16.18
C ALA A 123 -10.94 4.88 17.50
N GLY A 124 -10.50 6.14 17.40
CA GLY A 124 -10.26 7.03 18.54
C GLY A 124 -11.41 7.97 18.89
N VAL A 125 -12.50 7.96 18.12
CA VAL A 125 -13.64 8.86 18.35
C VAL A 125 -14.54 8.32 19.47
N ASP A 126 -14.73 9.11 20.53
CA ASP A 126 -15.68 8.80 21.59
C ASP A 126 -17.13 9.14 21.15
N ALA A 127 -17.97 8.11 21.18
CA ALA A 127 -19.41 8.16 20.96
C ALA A 127 -20.13 9.19 21.85
N ALA A 128 -19.65 9.39 23.08
CA ALA A 128 -20.27 10.29 24.04
C ALA A 128 -20.12 11.77 23.64
N VAL A 129 -18.95 12.15 23.13
CA VAL A 129 -18.66 13.53 22.67
C VAL A 129 -19.52 13.91 21.46
N TRP A 130 -19.76 12.96 20.55
CA TRP A 130 -20.63 13.19 19.40
C TRP A 130 -22.12 13.23 19.75
N ALA A 131 -22.54 12.50 20.78
CA ALA A 131 -23.92 12.52 21.27
C ALA A 131 -24.35 13.89 21.81
N GLU A 132 -23.43 14.61 22.45
CA GLU A 132 -23.65 15.97 22.95
C GLU A 132 -23.81 16.98 21.79
N ALA A 133 -23.10 16.76 20.67
CA ALA A 133 -23.14 17.64 19.50
C ALA A 133 -24.37 17.44 18.59
N ILE A 134 -24.93 16.22 18.52
CA ILE A 134 -26.01 15.87 17.56
C ILE A 134 -27.39 15.83 18.24
N GLY A 135 -27.49 16.09 19.55
CA GLY A 135 -28.78 16.24 20.24
C GLY A 135 -29.35 14.95 20.85
N GLY A 136 -28.52 13.92 21.05
CA GLY A 136 -28.90 12.69 21.74
C GLY A 136 -28.06 11.48 21.32
N GLN A 137 -27.88 10.51 22.25
CA GLN A 137 -27.05 9.32 22.00
C GLN A 137 -27.57 8.45 20.84
N GLY A 138 -28.90 8.26 20.71
CA GLY A 138 -29.47 7.40 19.67
C GLY A 138 -29.29 7.93 18.24
N GLU A 139 -29.59 9.21 18.02
CA GLU A 139 -29.50 9.84 16.70
C GLU A 139 -28.04 10.07 16.26
N ALA A 140 -27.15 10.40 17.19
CA ALA A 140 -25.72 10.51 16.93
C ALA A 140 -25.12 9.17 16.48
N GLN A 141 -25.47 8.07 17.16
CA GLN A 141 -25.00 6.73 16.80
C GLN A 141 -25.50 6.32 15.41
N ALA A 142 -26.78 6.55 15.10
CA ALA A 142 -27.35 6.23 13.79
C ALA A 142 -26.68 7.02 12.66
N THR A 143 -26.47 8.32 12.85
CA THR A 143 -25.82 9.20 11.86
C THR A 143 -24.37 8.80 11.61
N LEU A 144 -23.61 8.53 12.68
CA LEU A 144 -22.22 8.06 12.57
C LEU A 144 -22.13 6.71 11.86
N ALA A 145 -23.00 5.76 12.21
CA ALA A 145 -23.05 4.46 11.56
C ALA A 145 -23.35 4.59 10.05
N GLN A 146 -24.30 5.43 9.68
CA GLN A 146 -24.64 5.69 8.28
C GLN A 146 -23.49 6.34 7.51
N GLY A 147 -22.88 7.39 8.07
CA GLY A 147 -21.73 8.07 7.43
C GLY A 147 -20.54 7.14 7.22
N ARG A 148 -20.24 6.29 8.21
CA ARG A 148 -19.21 5.25 8.10
C ARG A 148 -19.53 4.26 6.98
N ALA A 149 -20.76 3.76 6.92
CA ALA A 149 -21.18 2.83 5.88
C ALA A 149 -21.02 3.42 4.46
N PHE A 150 -21.40 4.69 4.27
CA PHE A 150 -21.20 5.38 3.00
C PHE A 150 -19.73 5.55 2.62
N LEU A 151 -18.90 6.06 3.54
CA LEU A 151 -17.48 6.29 3.27
C LEU A 151 -16.71 5.00 3.05
N THR A 152 -16.99 3.94 3.81
CA THR A 152 -16.44 2.60 3.57
C THR A 152 -16.83 2.10 2.18
N THR A 153 -18.10 2.24 1.79
CA THR A 153 -18.56 1.82 0.46
C THR A 153 -17.82 2.58 -0.65
N LEU A 154 -17.74 3.90 -0.56
CA LEU A 154 -17.02 4.73 -1.52
C LEU A 154 -15.53 4.36 -1.59
N ALA A 155 -14.89 4.16 -0.44
CA ALA A 155 -13.48 3.78 -0.38
C ALA A 155 -13.24 2.40 -1.01
N THR A 156 -14.10 1.41 -0.73
CA THR A 156 -14.04 0.09 -1.35
C THR A 156 -14.14 0.19 -2.86
N TRP A 157 -15.20 0.81 -3.39
CA TRP A 157 -15.37 0.94 -4.85
C TRP A 157 -14.22 1.73 -5.50
N SER A 158 -13.77 2.79 -4.84
CA SER A 158 -12.70 3.64 -5.36
C SER A 158 -11.36 2.91 -5.43
N LEU A 159 -10.95 2.27 -4.32
CA LEU A 159 -9.66 1.59 -4.23
C LEU A 159 -9.63 0.26 -4.98
N TRP A 160 -10.77 -0.40 -5.16
CA TRP A 160 -10.80 -1.72 -5.79
C TRP A 160 -11.02 -1.64 -7.30
N LEU A 161 -11.76 -0.63 -7.77
CA LEU A 161 -12.20 -0.58 -9.16
C LEU A 161 -11.99 0.79 -9.81
N ILE A 162 -12.54 1.87 -9.26
CA ILE A 162 -12.57 3.16 -9.98
C ILE A 162 -11.16 3.71 -10.21
N LEU A 163 -10.31 3.76 -9.19
CA LEU A 163 -8.94 4.27 -9.34
C LEU A 163 -8.03 3.34 -10.16
N PRO A 164 -8.03 2.00 -9.95
CA PRO A 164 -7.28 1.09 -10.82
C PRO A 164 -7.70 1.17 -12.29
N LEU A 165 -9.02 1.22 -12.59
CA LEU A 165 -9.51 1.34 -13.96
C LEU A 165 -9.21 2.71 -14.55
N GLY A 166 -9.36 3.78 -13.77
CA GLY A 166 -8.98 5.12 -14.16
C GLY A 166 -7.49 5.19 -14.52
N TYR A 167 -6.63 4.56 -13.71
CA TYR A 167 -5.21 4.42 -14.03
C TYR A 167 -4.97 3.68 -15.36
N LEU A 168 -5.61 2.53 -15.57
CA LEU A 168 -5.44 1.77 -16.82
C LEU A 168 -5.91 2.56 -18.05
N SER A 169 -6.94 3.40 -17.91
CA SER A 169 -7.39 4.29 -18.99
C SER A 169 -6.39 5.41 -19.33
N LEU A 170 -5.43 5.68 -18.44
CA LEU A 170 -4.40 6.70 -18.60
C LEU A 170 -3.09 6.15 -19.18
N LEU A 171 -2.96 4.84 -19.36
CA LEU A 171 -1.79 4.22 -19.99
C LEU A 171 -1.94 4.22 -21.50
#